data_AF-A0A3B8NRY4-F1
#
_entry.id   AF-A0A3B8NRY4-F1
#
_cell.length_a   1.000
_cell.length_b   1.000
_cell.length_c   1.000
_cell.angle_alpha   90.00
_cell.angle_beta   90.00
_cell.angle_gamma   90.00
#
_symmetry.space_group_name_H-M   'P 1'
#
loop_
_entity.id
_entity.type
_entity.pdbx_description
1 polymer ?
#
loop_
_entity_poly.entity_id
_entity_poly.type
_entity_poly.pdbx_seq_one_letter_code
_entity_poly.pdbx_strand_id
1 'polypeptide(L)'
;ASVIGASVGTLLSANWALANELADGSQAGLHMGIVNLATIGGAASAKLLGPGIDALNRISEDLGYEVLIASCAALFLVGAILLLPLKTTARGREPNVESAPP
;
A
#
# COMPACT_ATOMS: atom_id res chain seq x y z
N ALA A 1 17.82 10.66 -7.45
CA ALA A 1 16.57 10.35 -8.17
C ALA A 1 16.36 8.83 -8.33
N SER A 2 17.38 8.07 -8.76
CA SER A 2 17.20 6.65 -9.12
C SER A 2 16.79 5.71 -7.98
N VAL A 3 17.29 5.90 -6.76
CA VAL A 3 16.96 5.01 -5.62
C VAL A 3 15.53 5.20 -5.15
N ILE A 4 15.09 6.44 -4.91
CA ILE A 4 13.70 6.72 -4.50
C ILE A 4 12.72 6.24 -5.56
N GLY A 5 13.02 6.50 -6.85
CA GLY A 5 12.18 6.02 -7.96
C GLY A 5 12.08 4.49 -8.01
N ALA A 6 13.20 3.78 -7.86
CA ALA A 6 13.22 2.32 -7.82
C ALA A 6 12.39 1.80 -6.64
N SER A 7 12.58 2.35 -5.43
CA SER A 7 11.82 1.94 -4.24
C SER A 7 10.33 2.15 -4.38
N VAL A 8 9.90 3.33 -4.86
CA VAL A 8 8.47 3.63 -5.07
C VAL A 8 7.87 2.71 -6.13
N GLY A 9 8.59 2.47 -7.23
CA GLY A 9 8.17 1.55 -8.29
C GLY A 9 7.97 0.13 -7.76
N THR A 10 8.95 -0.41 -7.05
CA THR A 10 8.87 -1.75 -6.44
C THR A 10 7.71 -1.87 -5.47
N LEU A 11 7.52 -0.88 -4.58
CA LEU A 11 6.42 -0.89 -3.60
C LEU A 11 5.05 -0.86 -4.28
N LEU A 12 4.87 0.01 -5.29
CA LEU A 12 3.59 0.11 -5.99
C LEU A 12 3.27 -1.17 -6.76
N SER A 13 4.27 -1.78 -7.42
CA SER A 13 4.11 -3.07 -8.09
C SER A 13 3.76 -4.19 -7.12
N ALA A 14 4.49 -4.31 -6.00
CA ALA A 14 4.23 -5.32 -4.97
C ALA A 14 2.85 -5.14 -4.32
N ASN A 15 2.43 -3.90 -4.06
CA ASN A 15 1.11 -3.59 -3.51
C ASN A 15 -0.02 -4.10 -4.40
N TRP A 16 0.06 -3.86 -5.72
CA TRP A 16 -0.96 -4.35 -6.66
C TRP A 16 -0.95 -5.87 -6.82
N ALA A 17 0.24 -6.49 -6.83
CA ALA A 17 0.34 -7.95 -6.85
C ALA A 17 -0.32 -8.57 -5.61
N LEU A 18 -0.03 -8.03 -4.43
CA LEU A 18 -0.62 -8.49 -3.16
C LEU A 18 -2.14 -8.30 -3.13
N ALA A 19 -2.63 -7.14 -3.56
CA ALA A 19 -4.08 -6.89 -3.65
C ALA A 19 -4.79 -7.91 -4.54
N ASN A 20 -4.17 -8.29 -5.67
CA ASN A 20 -4.72 -9.30 -6.57
C ASN A 20 -4.64 -10.72 -6.01
N GLU A 21 -3.60 -11.04 -5.22
CA GLU A 21 -3.49 -12.35 -4.57
C GLU A 21 -4.51 -12.54 -3.44
N LEU A 22 -4.81 -11.46 -2.70
CA LEU A 22 -5.79 -11.46 -1.61
C LEU A 22 -7.24 -11.35 -2.10
N ALA A 23 -7.46 -10.90 -3.33
CA ALA A 23 -8.79 -10.78 -3.89
C ALA A 23 -9.38 -12.17 -4.17
N ASP A 24 -10.39 -12.58 -3.40
CA ASP A 24 -11.11 -13.83 -3.64
C ASP A 24 -11.82 -13.80 -5.00
N GLY A 25 -11.72 -14.89 -5.77
CA GLY A 25 -12.21 -14.97 -7.14
C GLY A 25 -13.72 -14.77 -7.27
N SER A 26 -14.49 -15.08 -6.22
CA SER A 26 -15.94 -14.85 -6.21
C SER A 26 -16.34 -13.39 -6.01
N GLN A 27 -15.47 -12.55 -5.41
CA GLN A 27 -15.80 -11.17 -5.02
C GLN A 27 -14.66 -10.18 -5.34
N ALA A 28 -13.86 -10.50 -6.36
CA ALA A 28 -12.65 -9.75 -6.69
C ALA A 28 -12.91 -8.25 -6.93
N GLY A 29 -14.02 -7.90 -7.57
CA GLY A 29 -14.42 -6.51 -7.80
C GLY A 29 -14.69 -5.73 -6.51
N LEU A 30 -15.34 -6.35 -5.52
CA LEU A 30 -15.61 -5.73 -4.22
C LEU A 30 -14.32 -5.54 -3.42
N HIS A 31 -13.48 -6.58 -3.34
CA HIS A 31 -12.20 -6.51 -2.63
C HIS A 31 -11.26 -5.46 -3.25
N MET A 32 -11.14 -5.43 -4.59
CA MET A 32 -10.40 -4.38 -5.29
C MET A 32 -11.02 -2.98 -5.09
N GLY A 33 -12.35 -2.89 -5.02
CA GLY A 33 -13.06 -1.65 -4.70
C GLY A 33 -12.65 -1.09 -3.33
N ILE A 34 -12.54 -1.95 -2.31
CA ILE A 34 -12.09 -1.56 -0.96
C ILE A 34 -10.65 -1.05 -0.99
N VAL A 35 -9.75 -1.72 -1.72
CA VAL A 35 -8.34 -1.29 -1.86
C VAL A 35 -8.25 0.09 -2.52
N ASN A 36 -9.03 0.32 -3.59
CA ASN A 36 -9.09 1.64 -4.24
C ASN A 36 -9.66 2.72 -3.33
N LEU A 37 -10.71 2.40 -2.56
CA LEU A 37 -11.30 3.33 -1.59
C LEU A 37 -10.31 3.70 -0.49
N ALA A 38 -9.54 2.74 0.02
CA ALA A 38 -8.47 3.00 0.99
C ALA A 38 -7.38 3.92 0.39
N THR A 39 -6.99 3.66 -0.86
CA THR A 39 -5.98 4.47 -1.57
C THR A 39 -6.44 5.92 -1.78
N ILE A 40 -7.65 6.10 -2.31
CA ILE A 40 -8.24 7.44 -2.53
C ILE A 40 -8.47 8.14 -1.19
N GLY A 41 -8.93 7.42 -0.17
CA GLY A 41 -9.11 7.94 1.19
C GLY A 41 -7.80 8.50 1.75
N GLY A 42 -6.71 7.73 1.68
CA GLY A 42 -5.39 8.20 2.09
C GLY A 42 -4.93 9.45 1.33
N ALA A 43 -5.11 9.47 0.00
CA ALA A 43 -4.77 10.62 -0.82
C ALA A 43 -5.62 11.88 -0.47
N ALA A 44 -6.91 11.69 -0.22
CA ALA A 44 -7.80 12.78 0.19
C ALA A 44 -7.42 13.32 1.57
N SER A 45 -7.17 12.44 2.56
CA SER A 45 -6.70 12.83 3.89
C SER A 45 -5.39 13.61 3.83
N ALA A 46 -4.42 13.18 3.02
CA ALA A 46 -3.15 13.89 2.85
C ALA A 46 -3.36 15.32 2.31
N LYS A 47 -4.31 15.52 1.39
CA LYS A 47 -4.64 16.85 0.86
C LYS A 47 -5.35 17.73 1.90
N LEU A 48 -6.20 17.15 2.74
CA LEU A 48 -6.90 17.87 3.81
C LEU A 48 -5.98 18.31 4.96
N LEU A 49 -4.80 17.70 5.11
CA LEU A 49 -3.84 18.06 6.14
C LEU A 49 -3.09 19.38 5.88
N GLY A 50 -3.22 19.98 4.69
CA GLY A 50 -2.55 21.24 4.31
C GLY A 50 -2.63 22.35 5.37
N PRO A 51 -3.82 22.74 5.86
CA PRO A 51 -3.95 23.74 6.93
C PRO A 51 -3.24 23.37 8.23
N GLY A 52 -3.06 22.08 8.51
CA GLY A 52 -2.30 21.59 9.66
C GLY A 52 -0.80 21.80 9.48
N ILE A 53 -0.27 21.55 8.28
CA ILE A 53 1.12 21.86 7.92
C ILE A 53 1.38 23.36 8.04
N ASP A 54 0.45 24.18 7.54
CA ASP A 54 0.55 25.64 7.64
C ASP A 54 0.52 26.12 9.10
N ALA A 55 -0.30 25.49 9.96
CA ALA A 55 -0.35 25.81 11.38
C ALA A 55 0.96 25.50 12.11
N LEU A 56 1.60 24.36 11.79
CA LEU A 56 2.90 23.98 12.38
C LEU A 56 4.03 24.90 11.89
N ASN A 57 4.03 25.26 10.61
CA ASN A 57 5.00 26.20 10.04
C ASN A 57 4.91 27.62 10.64
N ARG A 58 3.78 28.00 11.26
CA ARG A 58 3.66 29.27 12.00
C ARG A 58 4.35 29.26 13.36
N ILE A 59 4.62 28.08 13.93
CA ILE A 59 5.30 27.94 15.23
C ILE A 59 6.81 28.03 15.04
N SER A 60 7.33 27.30 14.05
CA SER A 60 8.73 27.32 13.66
C SER A 60 8.81 27.09 12.16
N GLU A 61 9.78 27.73 11.51
CA GLU A 61 10.09 27.50 10.10
C GLU A 61 10.30 26.00 9.85
N ASP A 62 9.73 25.49 8.76
CA ASP A 62 9.77 24.10 8.27
C ASP A 62 9.23 22.98 9.19
N LEU A 63 8.78 23.29 10.41
CA LEU A 63 8.28 22.28 11.36
C LEU A 63 7.15 21.42 10.80
N GLY A 64 6.24 22.01 10.02
CA GLY A 64 5.16 21.29 9.35
C GLY A 64 5.68 20.25 8.37
N TYR A 65 6.72 20.57 7.60
CA TYR A 65 7.32 19.61 6.66
C TYR A 65 8.09 18.50 7.38
N GLU A 66 8.81 18.82 8.45
CA GLU A 66 9.48 17.82 9.27
C GLU A 66 8.49 16.81 9.86
N VAL A 67 7.41 17.31 10.47
CA VAL A 67 6.32 16.48 11.02
C VAL A 67 5.64 15.66 9.93
N LEU A 68 5.40 16.21 8.74
CA LEU A 68 4.83 15.50 7.60
C LEU A 68 5.69 14.31 7.18
N ILE A 69 6.99 14.53 6.97
CA ILE A 69 7.92 13.48 6.54
C ILE A 69 8.06 12.41 7.62
N ALA A 70 8.21 12.81 8.89
CA ALA A 70 8.29 11.90 10.02
C ALA A 70 7.01 11.05 10.14
N SER A 71 5.83 11.67 9.97
CA SER A 71 4.54 10.97 9.99
C SER A 71 4.39 9.99 8.83
N CYS A 72 4.81 10.36 7.62
CA CYS A 72 4.84 9.46 6.47
C CYS A 72 5.74 8.24 6.72
N ALA A 73 6.94 8.46 7.27
CA ALA A 73 7.85 7.37 7.64
C ALA A 73 7.24 6.46 8.70
N ALA A 74 6.61 7.03 9.74
CA ALA A 74 5.93 6.26 10.79
C ALA A 74 4.77 5.43 10.22
N LEU A 75 3.88 6.01 9.41
CA LEU A 75 2.77 5.29 8.78
C LEU A 75 3.26 4.18 7.84
N PHE A 76 4.34 4.42 7.10
CA PHE A 76 4.96 3.39 6.27
C PHE A 76 5.47 2.21 7.10
N LEU A 77 6.16 2.48 8.22
CA LEU A 77 6.63 1.44 9.14
C LEU A 77 5.48 0.69 9.81
N VAL A 78 4.44 1.40 10.23
CA VAL A 78 3.21 0.79 10.77
C VAL A 78 2.59 -0.14 9.73
N GLY A 79 2.45 0.30 8.48
CA GLY A 79 1.98 -0.54 7.38
C GLY A 79 2.85 -1.79 7.19
N ALA A 80 4.17 -1.65 7.17
CA ALA A 80 5.10 -2.78 7.05
C ALA A 80 4.95 -3.78 8.22
N ILE A 81 4.80 -3.29 9.45
CA ILE A 81 4.57 -4.13 10.64
C ILE A 81 3.23 -4.88 10.53
N LEU A 82 2.17 -4.21 10.07
CA LEU A 82 0.87 -4.83 9.84
C LEU A 82 0.91 -5.94 8.77
N LEU A 83 1.88 -5.91 7.86
CA LEU A 83 2.09 -6.94 6.85
C LEU A 83 2.87 -8.16 7.37
N LEU A 84 3.62 -8.07 8.47
CA LEU A 84 4.41 -9.19 9.02
C LEU A 84 3.61 -10.49 9.27
N PRO A 85 2.37 -10.47 9.79
CA PRO A 85 1.59 -11.69 10.03
C PRO A 85 0.87 -12.23 8.79
N LEU A 86 0.90 -11.51 7.66
CA LEU A 86 0.22 -11.94 6.42
C LEU A 86 0.94 -13.14 5.81
N LYS A 87 0.24 -14.26 5.76
CA LYS A 87 0.64 -15.48 5.07
C LYS A 87 0.09 -15.43 3.65
N THR A 88 0.98 -15.27 2.68
CA THR A 88 0.64 -15.35 1.26
C THR A 88 0.40 -16.82 0.92
N THR A 89 -0.83 -17.19 0.55
CA THR A 89 -1.11 -18.55 0.10
C THR A 89 -0.55 -18.64 -1.30
N ALA A 90 0.74 -19.02 -1.42
CA ALA A 90 1.29 -19.48 -2.68
C ALA A 90 0.34 -20.56 -3.20
N ARG A 91 -0.45 -20.20 -4.22
CA ARG A 91 -1.48 -21.04 -4.83
C ARG A 91 -0.90 -22.45 -4.93
N GLY A 92 -1.55 -23.41 -4.29
CA GLY A 92 -1.29 -24.82 -4.52
C GLY A 92 -1.32 -25.04 -6.02
N ARG A 93 -0.14 -25.14 -6.63
CA ARG A 93 0.03 -25.78 -7.93
C ARG A 93 -0.14 -27.26 -7.61
N GLU A 94 -1.39 -27.70 -7.50
CA GLU A 94 -1.67 -29.10 -7.76
C GLU A 94 -1.06 -29.37 -9.14
N PRO A 95 -0.14 -30.33 -9.27
CA PRO A 95 0.25 -30.79 -10.58
C PRO A 95 -1.02 -31.35 -11.20
N ASN A 96 -1.57 -30.61 -12.17
CA ASN A 96 -2.60 -31.14 -13.05
C ASN A 96 -1.97 -32.37 -13.71
N VAL A 97 -2.26 -33.54 -13.15
CA VAL A 97 -2.01 -34.83 -13.78
C VAL A 97 -2.97 -34.86 -14.95
N GLU A 98 -2.55 -34.21 -16.03
CA GLU A 98 -3.14 -34.34 -17.34
C GLU A 98 -3.07 -35.82 -17.67
N SER A 99 -4.20 -36.49 -17.48
CA SER A 99 -4.44 -37.87 -17.88
C SER A 99 -4.13 -38.00 -19.37
N ALA A 100 -2.97 -38.56 -19.69
CA ALA A 100 -2.61 -38.96 -21.04
C ALA A 100 -3.70 -39.91 -21.59
N PRO A 101 -4.27 -39.65 -22.77
CA PRO A 101 -5.09 -40.66 -23.43
C PRO A 101 -4.18 -41.73 -24.08
N PRO A 102 -4.60 -43.02 -24.09
CA PRO A 102 -3.92 -44.10 -24.80
C PRO A 102 -4.08 -44.01 -26.32
#